data_AF-A0A7G5IFB7-F1
#
_entry.id   AF-A0A7G5IFB7-F1
#
_cell.length_a   1.000
_cell.length_b   1.000
_cell.length_c   1.000
_cell.angle_alpha   90.00
_cell.angle_beta   90.00
_cell.angle_gamma   90.00
#
_symmetry.space_group_name_H-M   'P 1'
#
loop_
_entity.id
_entity.type
_entity.pdbx_description
1 polymer ?
#
loop_
_entity_poly.entity_id
_entity_poly.type
_entity_poly.pdbx_seq_one_letter_code
_entity_poly.pdbx_strand_id
1 'polypeptide(L)'
;MQTVYDWVTVAIFAGIIVLFLQRSVGPERDSMWHYLVASVACAVTNQIGNKAIEDNSILWHGFAIAGLVATLAFIQYFLRPFDNFGD
;
A
#
# COMPACT_ATOMS: atom_id res chain seq x y z
N MET A 1 0.36 -0.39 -16.54
CA MET A 1 -0.34 -1.60 -16.06
C MET A 1 0.15 -2.81 -16.84
N GLN A 2 1.44 -3.09 -16.76
CA GLN A 2 2.09 -4.17 -17.52
C GLN A 2 2.44 -5.37 -16.62
N THR A 3 2.53 -5.16 -15.30
CA THR A 3 3.01 -6.18 -14.36
C THR A 3 1.97 -6.49 -13.28
N VAL A 4 2.12 -7.63 -12.62
CA VAL A 4 1.31 -7.97 -11.43
C VAL A 4 1.50 -6.93 -10.31
N TYR A 5 2.71 -6.37 -10.17
CA TYR A 5 3.00 -5.36 -9.17
C TYR A 5 2.22 -4.06 -9.41
N ASP A 6 2.04 -3.63 -10.67
CA ASP A 6 1.21 -2.47 -11.01
C ASP A 6 -0.22 -2.66 -10.51
N TRP A 7 -0.82 -3.84 -10.76
CA TRP A 7 -2.19 -4.13 -10.36
C TRP A 7 -2.36 -4.16 -8.84
N VAL A 8 -1.46 -4.85 -8.14
CA VAL A 8 -1.55 -5.00 -6.68
C VAL A 8 -1.30 -3.66 -5.98
N THR A 9 -0.27 -2.92 -6.38
CA THR A 9 0.05 -1.63 -5.76
C THR A 9 -1.04 -0.59 -6.04
N VAL A 10 -1.60 -0.55 -7.25
CA VAL A 10 -2.74 0.35 -7.53
C VAL A 10 -3.98 -0.04 -6.72
N ALA A 11 -4.29 -1.33 -6.55
CA ALA A 11 -5.40 -1.76 -5.72
C ALA A 11 -5.22 -1.33 -4.25
N ILE A 12 -4.02 -1.50 -3.69
CA ILE A 12 -3.69 -1.07 -2.32
C ILE A 12 -3.80 0.46 -2.21
N PHE A 13 -3.25 1.19 -3.18
CA PHE A 13 -3.29 2.64 -3.21
C PHE A 13 -4.72 3.18 -3.30
N ALA A 14 -5.55 2.60 -4.16
CA ALA A 14 -6.96 2.92 -4.27
C ALA A 14 -7.69 2.64 -2.95
N GLY A 15 -7.40 1.52 -2.29
CA GLY A 15 -7.93 1.20 -0.96
C GLY A 15 -7.58 2.26 0.09
N ILE A 16 -6.32 2.72 0.12
CA ILE A 16 -5.87 3.80 1.02
C ILE A 16 -6.63 5.10 0.74
N ILE A 17 -6.83 5.47 -0.54
CA ILE A 17 -7.58 6.68 -0.91
C ILE A 17 -9.02 6.59 -0.44
N VAL A 18 -9.69 5.45 -0.67
CA VAL A 18 -11.07 5.25 -0.23
C VAL A 18 -11.18 5.34 1.29
N LEU A 19 -10.27 4.68 2.03
CA LEU A 19 -10.23 4.75 3.49
C LEU A 19 -10.02 6.19 3.99
N PHE A 20 -9.09 6.92 3.36
CA PHE A 20 -8.83 8.32 3.68
C PHE A 20 -10.08 9.18 3.50
N LEU A 21 -10.79 9.03 2.38
CA LEU A 21 -11.99 9.79 2.09
C LEU A 21 -13.12 9.46 3.07
N GLN A 22 -13.29 8.19 3.44
CA GLN A 22 -14.27 7.74 4.44
C GLN A 22 -13.99 8.34 5.82
N ARG A 23 -12.73 8.34 6.27
CA ARG A 23 -12.36 8.88 7.58
C ARG A 23 -12.26 10.40 7.61
N SER A 24 -11.98 11.03 6.46
CA SER A 24 -11.96 12.48 6.34
C SER A 24 -13.33 13.12 6.58
N VAL A 25 -14.43 12.37 6.39
CA VAL A 25 -15.81 12.84 6.65
C VAL A 25 -16.40 12.25 7.94
N GLY A 26 -15.67 11.35 8.61
CA GLY A 26 -16.11 10.65 9.83
C GLY A 26 -15.61 11.31 11.12
N PRO A 27 -16.08 10.81 12.29
CA PRO A 27 -15.64 11.28 13.59
C PRO A 27 -14.18 10.93 13.90
N GLU A 28 -13.66 9.85 13.31
CA GLU A 28 -12.26 9.43 13.42
C GLU A 28 -11.37 10.19 12.44
N ARG A 29 -10.50 11.04 12.98
CA ARG A 29 -9.52 11.80 12.19
C ARG A 29 -8.13 11.23 12.42
N ASP A 30 -7.69 10.42 11.49
CA ASP A 30 -6.30 9.99 11.41
C ASP A 30 -5.40 11.13 10.92
N SER A 31 -4.13 11.08 11.31
CA SER A 31 -3.13 11.98 10.75
C SER A 31 -2.86 11.64 9.28
N MET A 32 -2.98 12.67 8.42
CA MET A 32 -2.74 12.60 6.97
C MET A 32 -1.35 12.03 6.61
N TRP A 33 -0.39 12.15 7.53
CA TRP A 33 0.97 11.61 7.36
C TRP A 33 1.00 10.10 7.14
N HIS A 34 0.13 9.33 7.78
CA HIS A 34 0.11 7.87 7.60
C HIS A 34 -0.29 7.49 6.18
N TYR A 35 -1.26 8.20 5.61
CA TYR A 35 -1.71 8.00 4.23
C TYR A 35 -0.63 8.37 3.23
N LEU A 36 0.10 9.47 3.48
CA LEU A 36 1.23 9.88 2.64
C LEU A 36 2.37 8.86 2.68
N VAL A 37 2.74 8.37 3.86
CA VAL A 37 3.78 7.34 4.01
C VAL A 37 3.38 6.05 3.30
N ALA A 38 2.14 5.58 3.49
CA ALA A 38 1.64 4.38 2.82
C ALA A 38 1.60 4.56 1.28
N SER A 39 1.23 5.75 0.81
CA SER A 39 1.22 6.12 -0.60
C SER A 39 2.61 6.06 -1.23
N VAL A 40 3.61 6.65 -0.57
CA VAL A 40 5.01 6.64 -1.02
C VAL A 40 5.57 5.22 -0.99
N ALA A 41 5.31 4.45 0.07
CA ALA A 41 5.74 3.06 0.18
C ALA A 41 5.17 2.20 -0.97
N CYS A 42 3.91 2.42 -1.33
CA CYS A 42 3.26 1.74 -2.45
C CYS A 42 3.95 2.07 -3.79
N ALA A 43 4.25 3.35 -4.04
CA ALA A 43 4.94 3.79 -5.26
C ALA A 43 6.36 3.21 -5.37
N VAL A 44 7.12 3.21 -4.27
CA VAL A 44 8.48 2.64 -4.21
C VAL A 44 8.44 1.13 -4.45
N THR A 45 7.50 0.43 -3.79
CA THR A 45 7.32 -1.02 -3.96
C THR A 45 6.98 -1.36 -5.41
N ASN A 46 6.13 -0.56 -6.08
CA ASN A 46 5.79 -0.77 -7.48
C ASN A 46 7.02 -0.61 -8.38
N GLN A 47 7.81 0.43 -8.16
CA GLN A 47 9.01 0.69 -8.97
C GLN A 47 10.04 -0.43 -8.82
N ILE A 48 10.24 -0.94 -7.60
CA ILE A 48 11.14 -2.06 -7.32
C ILE A 48 10.62 -3.35 -7.96
N GLY A 49 9.32 -3.64 -7.84
CA GLY A 49 8.69 -4.82 -8.44
C GLY A 49 8.76 -4.82 -9.97
N ASN A 50 8.57 -3.67 -10.60
CA ASN A 50 8.68 -3.54 -12.05
C ASN A 50 10.11 -3.79 -12.54
N LYS A 51 11.12 -3.23 -11.84
CA LYS A 51 12.53 -3.52 -12.13
C LYS A 51 12.88 -5.00 -11.92
N ALA A 52 12.28 -5.66 -10.93
CA ALA A 52 12.50 -7.08 -10.69
C ALA A 52 12.10 -7.94 -11.90
N ILE A 53 10.97 -7.62 -12.52
CA ILE A 53 10.46 -8.30 -13.72
C ILE A 53 11.34 -8.00 -14.93
N GLU A 54 11.75 -6.74 -15.11
CA GLU A 54 12.61 -6.32 -16.22
C GLU A 54 13.99 -7.02 -16.17
N ASP A 55 14.61 -7.07 -14.99
CA ASP A 55 15.93 -7.69 -14.77
C ASP A 55 15.86 -9.22 -14.54
N ASN A 56 14.68 -9.85 -14.57
CA ASN A 56 14.43 -11.28 -14.28
C ASN A 56 15.13 -11.78 -12.99
N SER A 57 15.28 -10.89 -12.01
CA SER A 57 16.17 -11.10 -10.87
C SER A 57 15.38 -11.50 -9.62
N ILE A 58 15.60 -12.72 -9.14
CA ILE A 58 14.85 -13.27 -8.00
C ILE A 58 15.05 -12.50 -6.69
N LEU A 59 16.22 -11.87 -6.51
CA LEU A 59 16.50 -11.02 -5.34
C LEU A 59 15.59 -9.78 -5.32
N TRP A 60 15.41 -9.13 -6.47
CA TRP A 60 14.54 -7.96 -6.60
C TRP A 60 13.06 -8.32 -6.39
N HIS A 61 12.64 -9.52 -6.81
CA HIS A 61 11.32 -10.04 -6.49
C HIS A 61 11.12 -10.20 -4.98
N GLY A 62 12.14 -10.70 -4.28
CA GLY A 62 12.16 -10.80 -2.82
C GLY A 62 11.97 -9.44 -2.13
N PHE A 63 12.73 -8.43 -2.55
CA PHE A 63 12.59 -7.07 -2.02
C PHE A 63 11.22 -6.44 -2.32
N ALA A 64 10.68 -6.66 -3.52
CA ALA A 64 9.36 -6.17 -3.89
C ALA A 64 8.25 -6.78 -3.02
N ILE A 65 8.28 -8.10 -2.83
CA ILE A 65 7.31 -8.80 -1.97
C ILE A 65 7.46 -8.33 -0.52
N ALA A 66 8.69 -8.21 -0.01
CA ALA A 66 8.95 -7.71 1.33
C ALA A 66 8.41 -6.28 1.51
N GLY A 67 8.61 -5.40 0.54
CA GLY A 67 8.08 -4.03 0.54
C GLY A 67 6.54 -4.00 0.53
N LEU A 68 5.92 -4.90 -0.22
CA LEU A 68 4.47 -5.02 -0.29
C LEU A 68 3.88 -5.50 1.04
N VAL A 69 4.47 -6.54 1.64
CA VAL A 69 4.09 -7.04 2.96
C VAL A 69 4.31 -5.97 4.04
N ALA A 70 5.43 -5.25 4.00
CA ALA A 70 5.72 -4.17 4.94
C ALA A 70 4.71 -3.03 4.81
N THR A 71 4.31 -2.67 3.59
CA THR A 71 3.29 -1.66 3.31
C THR A 71 1.93 -2.09 3.88
N LEU A 72 1.52 -3.34 3.64
CA LEU A 72 0.28 -3.88 4.21
C LEU A 72 0.31 -3.94 5.73
N ALA A 73 1.42 -4.36 6.33
CA ALA A 73 1.60 -4.39 7.77
C ALA A 73 1.53 -2.98 8.39
N PHE A 74 2.15 -1.99 7.74
CA PHE A 74 2.08 -0.59 8.16
C PHE A 74 0.64 -0.07 8.10
N ILE A 75 -0.08 -0.33 7.01
CA ILE A 75 -1.49 0.05 6.87
C ILE A 75 -2.31 -0.59 7.99
N GLN A 76 -2.12 -1.88 8.24
CA GLN A 76 -2.90 -2.58 9.24
C GLN A 76 -2.60 -2.13 10.66
N TYR A 77 -1.35 -1.79 10.97
CA TYR A 77 -0.96 -1.36 12.30
C TYR A 77 -1.37 0.08 12.62
N PHE A 78 -1.15 1.01 11.67
CA PHE A 78 -1.40 2.44 11.89
C PHE A 78 -2.79 2.88 11.47
N LEU A 79 -3.26 2.43 10.30
CA LEU A 79 -4.58 2.81 9.81
C LEU A 79 -5.67 1.86 10.29
N ARG A 80 -5.37 0.62 10.67
CA ARG A 80 -6.36 -0.33 11.21
C ARG A 80 -7.71 -0.29 10.46
N PRO A 81 -7.72 -0.52 9.13
CA PRO A 81 -8.91 -0.34 8.30
C PRO A 81 -10.12 -1.19 8.73
N PHE A 82 -9.92 -2.26 9.50
CA PHE A 82 -10.97 -3.20 9.89
C PHE A 82 -11.41 -3.10 11.35
N ASP A 83 -10.84 -2.20 12.17
CA ASP A 83 -11.22 -2.09 13.59
C ASP A 83 -12.71 -1.75 13.78
N ASN A 84 -13.36 -1.14 12.77
CA ASN A 84 -14.78 -0.78 12.78
C ASN A 84 -15.64 -1.57 11.76
N PHE A 85 -15.18 -2.71 11.24
CA PHE A 85 -15.91 -3.46 10.19
C PHE A 85 -17.01 -4.39 10.75
N GLY A 86 -17.48 -4.19 11.98
CA GLY A 86 -18.38 -5.14 12.65
C GLY A 86 -19.24 -4.64 13.82
N ASP A 87 -19.29 -3.33 14.09
CA ASP A 87 -20.15 -2.72 15.12
C ASP A 87 -21.31 -1.91 14.50
#